data_AF-A0A924ZRX9-F1
#
_entry.id   AF-A0A924ZRX9-F1
#
_cell.length_a   1.000
_cell.length_b   1.000
_cell.length_c   1.000
_cell.angle_alpha   90.00
_cell.angle_beta   90.00
_cell.angle_gamma   90.00
#
_symmetry.space_group_name_H-M   'P 1'
#
loop_
_entity.id
_entity.type
_entity.pdbx_description
1 polymer ?
#
loop_
_entity_poly.entity_id
_entity_poly.type
_entity_poly.pdbx_seq_one_letter_code
_entity_poly.pdbx_strand_id
1 'polypeptide(L)'
;MFYDLEDPVLFSKSVKEVLATDGIWIFEMSYMPTMLKMNSYDTICHEHIEYYSLAVIEGIMNRAEMKIINVIHNDINGGSIRCFATHIDNFSWKNEEFMENLKQFRQDEFDMELDTDKPYRHFQDRINVHKEELNHLLKNLKKDGKKIHIYGASTKGNTILQWCGIDHRIIDFAAERNPDKFGAMTLGTDIPIISEAESRAMKPDYYLVLPWHFKEEFLEREQEAIKAGIGFIFPLPSIEIIRKQ
;
A
#
# COMPACT_ATOMS: atom_id res chain seq x y z
N MET A 1 -1.25 9.30 -11.91
CA MET A 1 -2.53 8.78 -11.37
C MET A 1 -3.22 9.92 -10.62
N PHE A 2 -4.47 9.76 -10.14
CA PHE A 2 -5.21 10.88 -9.51
C PHE A 2 -4.53 11.46 -8.26
N TYR A 3 -3.72 10.65 -7.55
CA TYR A 3 -2.94 11.02 -6.36
C TYR A 3 -1.52 11.53 -6.64
N ASP A 4 -1.19 11.75 -7.92
CA ASP A 4 0.07 12.36 -8.38
C ASP A 4 -0.20 13.69 -9.11
N LEU A 5 -1.41 14.25 -8.97
CA LEU A 5 -1.83 15.44 -9.71
C LEU A 5 -1.42 16.71 -8.96
N GLU A 6 -0.88 17.69 -9.68
CA GLU A 6 -0.60 19.01 -9.10
C GLU A 6 -1.89 19.83 -8.85
N ASP A 7 -2.90 19.68 -9.71
CA ASP A 7 -4.23 20.29 -9.56
C ASP A 7 -5.33 19.27 -9.90
N PRO A 8 -5.85 18.53 -8.90
CA PRO A 8 -6.88 17.51 -9.13
C PRO A 8 -8.22 18.11 -9.56
N VAL A 9 -8.52 19.36 -9.19
CA VAL A 9 -9.78 20.03 -9.59
C VAL A 9 -9.73 20.40 -11.06
N LEU A 10 -8.62 20.97 -11.55
CA LEU A 10 -8.43 21.27 -12.96
C LEU A 10 -8.50 20.00 -13.80
N PHE A 11 -7.83 18.92 -13.37
CA PHE A 11 -7.90 17.64 -14.06
C PHE A 11 -9.34 17.11 -14.16
N SER A 12 -10.11 17.15 -13.06
CA SER A 12 -11.51 16.72 -13.08
C SER A 12 -12.38 17.59 -14.01
N LYS A 13 -12.12 18.90 -14.11
CA LYS A 13 -12.81 19.77 -15.09
C LYS A 13 -12.50 19.35 -16.53
N SER A 14 -11.26 19.05 -16.85
CA SER A 14 -10.87 18.55 -18.18
C SER A 14 -11.54 17.21 -18.51
N VAL A 15 -11.71 16.33 -17.52
CA VAL A 15 -12.47 15.09 -17.70
C VAL A 15 -13.94 15.38 -17.99
N LYS A 16 -14.57 16.30 -17.24
CA LYS A 16 -15.96 16.73 -17.46
C LYS A 16 -16.16 17.24 -18.90
N GLU A 17 -15.24 18.03 -19.45
CA GLU A 17 -15.34 18.62 -20.79
C GLU A 17 -15.44 17.58 -21.91
N VAL A 18 -14.80 16.41 -21.74
CA VAL A 18 -14.79 15.33 -22.74
C VAL A 18 -15.77 14.20 -22.43
N LEU A 19 -16.34 14.18 -21.22
CA LEU A 19 -17.28 13.14 -20.80
C LEU A 19 -18.65 13.41 -21.44
N ALA A 20 -19.23 12.38 -22.08
CA ALA A 20 -20.60 12.43 -22.59
C ALA A 20 -21.59 12.90 -21.51
N THR A 21 -22.67 13.56 -21.91
CA THR A 21 -23.66 14.14 -20.97
C THR A 21 -24.28 13.10 -20.02
N ASP A 22 -24.40 11.85 -20.47
CA ASP A 22 -24.89 10.70 -19.71
C ASP A 22 -23.76 9.79 -19.17
N GLY A 23 -22.50 10.15 -19.45
CA GLY A 23 -21.31 9.35 -19.18
C GLY A 23 -20.99 9.19 -17.70
N ILE A 24 -20.24 8.12 -17.41
CA ILE A 24 -19.63 7.86 -16.11
C ILE A 24 -18.11 7.85 -16.30
N TRP A 25 -17.41 8.59 -15.45
CA TRP A 25 -15.99 8.44 -15.23
C TRP A 25 -15.72 7.50 -14.07
N ILE A 26 -14.98 6.42 -14.33
CA ILE A 26 -14.57 5.45 -13.32
C ILE A 26 -13.07 5.61 -13.08
N PHE A 27 -12.67 5.76 -11.82
CA PHE A 27 -11.27 5.87 -11.44
C PHE A 27 -11.01 5.16 -10.12
N GLU A 28 -9.78 4.71 -9.93
CA GLU A 28 -9.36 3.93 -8.76
C GLU A 28 -8.04 4.45 -8.21
N MET A 29 -7.93 4.46 -6.88
CA MET A 29 -6.73 4.89 -6.16
C MET A 29 -6.60 4.23 -4.79
N SER A 30 -5.39 4.31 -4.22
CA SER A 30 -5.16 3.97 -2.81
C SER A 30 -6.09 4.76 -1.90
N TYR A 31 -6.68 4.11 -0.91
CA TYR A 31 -7.66 4.73 -0.01
C TYR A 31 -7.03 5.04 1.35
N MET A 32 -6.91 6.33 1.70
CA MET A 32 -6.24 6.76 2.93
C MET A 32 -6.85 6.13 4.20
N PRO A 33 -8.17 5.99 4.36
CA PRO A 33 -8.75 5.31 5.51
C PRO A 33 -8.27 3.85 5.65
N THR A 34 -8.14 3.11 4.54
CA THR A 34 -7.58 1.75 4.57
C THR A 34 -6.09 1.77 4.88
N MET A 35 -5.33 2.70 4.30
CA MET A 35 -3.91 2.90 4.63
C MET A 35 -3.68 3.11 6.14
N LEU A 36 -4.51 3.95 6.79
CA LEU A 36 -4.44 4.17 8.24
C LEU A 36 -4.76 2.90 9.03
N LYS A 37 -5.81 2.17 8.65
CA LYS A 37 -6.22 0.91 9.31
C LYS A 37 -5.13 -0.17 9.20
N MET A 38 -4.48 -0.26 8.04
CA MET A 38 -3.52 -1.30 7.70
C MET A 38 -2.08 -0.96 8.07
N ASN A 39 -1.84 0.16 8.78
CA ASN A 39 -0.49 0.66 9.06
C ASN A 39 0.39 0.77 7.78
N SER A 40 -0.22 1.05 6.62
CA SER A 40 0.47 1.04 5.32
C SER A 40 1.26 2.33 5.07
N TYR A 41 2.12 2.70 6.04
CA TYR A 41 3.01 3.86 5.93
C TYR A 41 4.05 3.70 4.82
N ASP A 42 4.25 2.48 4.33
CA ASP A 42 5.08 2.18 3.16
C ASP A 42 4.55 2.83 1.88
N THR A 43 3.27 3.18 1.83
CA THR A 43 2.68 3.95 0.73
C THR A 43 3.09 5.41 0.74
N ILE A 44 3.70 5.91 1.83
CA ILE A 44 4.19 7.29 1.95
C ILE A 44 5.56 7.40 1.29
N CYS A 45 5.59 7.84 0.04
CA CYS A 45 6.82 8.01 -0.74
C CYS A 45 6.74 9.26 -1.63
N HIS A 46 7.87 9.66 -2.21
CA HIS A 46 7.96 10.88 -3.03
C HIS A 46 7.08 10.87 -4.28
N GLU A 47 6.75 9.69 -4.81
CA GLU A 47 5.87 9.56 -5.97
C GLU A 47 4.40 9.85 -5.60
N HIS A 48 3.99 9.58 -4.36
CA HIS A 48 2.61 9.77 -3.89
C HIS A 48 2.49 11.08 -3.10
N ILE A 49 2.00 12.12 -3.77
CA ILE A 49 1.90 13.47 -3.20
C ILE A 49 0.66 13.58 -2.30
N GLU A 50 -0.41 12.86 -2.64
CA GLU A 50 -1.74 13.06 -2.04
C GLU A 50 -2.33 11.74 -1.52
N TYR A 51 -3.12 11.82 -0.44
CA TYR A 51 -3.78 10.68 0.19
C TYR A 51 -5.24 11.03 0.44
N TYR A 52 -6.15 10.32 -0.24
CA TYR A 52 -7.54 10.75 -0.34
C TYR A 52 -8.49 9.95 0.55
N SER A 53 -9.40 10.70 1.18
CA SER A 53 -10.66 10.23 1.72
C SER A 53 -11.78 10.48 0.69
N LEU A 54 -12.91 9.78 0.81
CA LEU A 54 -14.11 10.03 0.02
C LEU A 54 -14.58 11.47 0.17
N ALA A 55 -14.65 12.02 1.39
CA ALA A 55 -15.04 13.41 1.61
C ALA A 55 -14.19 14.41 0.79
N VAL A 56 -12.87 14.19 0.71
CA VAL A 56 -11.98 15.01 -0.12
C VAL A 56 -12.29 14.83 -1.62
N ILE A 57 -12.46 13.59 -2.07
CA ILE A 57 -12.81 13.28 -3.47
C ILE A 57 -14.14 13.95 -3.85
N GLU A 58 -15.16 13.87 -3.00
CA GLU A 58 -16.44 14.54 -3.22
C GLU A 58 -16.28 16.07 -3.30
N GLY A 59 -15.42 16.65 -2.47
CA GLY A 59 -15.07 18.06 -2.53
C GLY A 59 -14.41 18.44 -3.86
N ILE A 60 -13.48 17.64 -4.37
CA ILE A 60 -12.83 17.87 -5.67
C ILE A 60 -13.86 17.77 -6.81
N MET A 61 -14.67 16.71 -6.83
CA MET A 61 -15.70 16.53 -7.86
C MET A 61 -16.69 17.69 -7.87
N ASN A 62 -17.18 18.11 -6.71
CA ASN A 62 -18.14 19.20 -6.60
C ASN A 62 -17.55 20.52 -7.16
N ARG A 63 -16.29 20.82 -6.85
CA ARG A 63 -15.57 21.99 -7.41
C ARG A 63 -15.33 21.90 -8.92
N ALA A 64 -15.40 20.69 -9.48
CA ALA A 64 -15.36 20.44 -10.91
C ALA A 64 -16.76 20.34 -11.55
N GLU A 65 -17.85 20.63 -10.81
CA GLU A 65 -19.24 20.47 -11.27
C GLU A 65 -19.58 19.02 -11.67
N MET A 66 -19.02 18.07 -10.93
CA MET A 66 -19.28 16.63 -11.02
C MET A 66 -19.74 16.11 -9.66
N LYS A 67 -20.25 14.87 -9.63
CA LYS A 67 -20.61 14.17 -8.39
C LYS A 67 -20.22 12.71 -8.43
N ILE A 68 -19.91 12.16 -7.27
CA ILE A 68 -19.79 10.71 -7.08
C ILE A 68 -21.19 10.10 -6.98
N ILE A 69 -21.42 9.04 -7.74
CA ILE A 69 -22.67 8.27 -7.74
C ILE A 69 -22.53 6.92 -7.06
N ASN A 70 -21.32 6.34 -6.99
CA ASN A 70 -21.05 5.07 -6.31
C ASN A 70 -19.58 4.99 -5.91
N VAL A 71 -19.30 4.15 -4.91
CA VAL A 71 -17.96 3.79 -4.45
C VAL A 71 -17.88 2.30 -4.16
N ILE A 72 -16.72 1.70 -4.43
CA ILE A 72 -16.44 0.30 -4.13
C ILE A 72 -15.04 0.21 -3.52
N HIS A 73 -14.89 -0.55 -2.44
CA HIS A 73 -13.60 -0.90 -1.87
C HIS A 73 -13.07 -2.19 -2.48
N ASN A 74 -11.76 -2.30 -2.66
CA ASN A 74 -11.09 -3.57 -2.98
C ASN A 74 -9.69 -3.63 -2.37
N ASP A 75 -9.10 -4.82 -2.37
CA ASP A 75 -7.82 -5.08 -1.69
C ASP A 75 -6.58 -4.83 -2.58
N ILE A 76 -6.78 -4.26 -3.78
CA ILE A 76 -5.66 -3.97 -4.70
C ILE A 76 -4.67 -3.03 -4.02
N ASN A 77 -3.39 -3.37 -4.12
CA ASN A 77 -2.25 -2.58 -3.61
C ASN A 77 -2.32 -2.25 -2.10
N GLY A 78 -3.02 -3.06 -1.30
CA GLY A 78 -3.16 -2.85 0.15
C GLY A 78 -4.41 -2.07 0.56
N GLY A 79 -5.34 -1.84 -0.38
CA GLY A 79 -6.61 -1.18 -0.13
C GLY A 79 -6.84 0.02 -1.04
N SER A 80 -7.84 -0.08 -1.90
CA SER A 80 -8.17 0.95 -2.89
C SER A 80 -9.66 1.29 -2.88
N ILE A 81 -9.96 2.52 -3.29
CA ILE A 81 -11.32 3.01 -3.54
C ILE A 81 -11.50 3.20 -5.04
N ARG A 82 -12.57 2.61 -5.58
CA ARG A 82 -13.03 2.83 -6.94
C ARG A 82 -14.24 3.75 -6.90
N CYS A 83 -14.10 4.90 -7.53
CA CYS A 83 -15.10 5.94 -7.58
C CYS A 83 -15.78 5.96 -8.95
N PHE A 84 -17.09 6.22 -8.93
CA PHE A 84 -17.90 6.40 -10.14
C PHE A 84 -18.43 7.83 -10.10
N ALA A 85 -18.00 8.67 -11.03
CA ALA A 85 -18.38 10.07 -11.11
C ALA A 85 -19.18 10.38 -12.38
N THR A 86 -20.06 11.36 -12.32
CA THR A 86 -20.81 11.88 -13.48
C THR A 86 -21.02 13.39 -13.34
N HIS A 87 -21.62 14.01 -14.36
CA HIS A 87 -22.00 15.43 -14.33
C HIS A 87 -22.95 15.73 -13.16
N ILE A 88 -22.80 16.90 -12.52
CA ILE A 88 -23.60 17.28 -11.33
C ILE A 88 -25.12 17.23 -11.59
N ASP A 89 -25.54 17.58 -12.80
CA ASP A 89 -26.92 17.66 -13.27
C ASP A 89 -27.42 16.38 -13.97
N ASN A 90 -26.59 15.33 -14.04
CA ASN A 90 -27.04 14.03 -14.54
C ASN A 90 -27.80 13.27 -13.44
N PHE A 91 -29.12 13.12 -13.60
CA PHE A 91 -30.00 12.42 -12.66
C PHE A 91 -30.42 11.03 -13.12
N SER A 92 -29.85 10.52 -14.21
CA SER A 92 -30.20 9.22 -14.80
C SER A 92 -29.72 8.05 -13.94
N TRP A 93 -28.68 8.26 -13.12
CA TRP A 93 -28.07 7.25 -12.26
C TRP A 93 -28.72 7.24 -10.87
N LYS A 94 -29.91 6.63 -10.77
CA LYS A 94 -30.61 6.37 -9.50
C LYS A 94 -30.61 4.87 -9.21
N ASN A 95 -29.66 4.43 -8.40
CA ASN A 95 -29.55 3.06 -7.94
C ASN A 95 -29.50 3.06 -6.40
N GLU A 96 -30.39 2.31 -5.76
CA GLU A 96 -30.48 2.22 -4.30
C GLU A 96 -29.20 1.64 -3.67
N GLU A 97 -28.60 0.62 -4.30
CA GLU A 97 -27.35 0.03 -3.86
C GLU A 97 -26.21 1.06 -3.87
N PHE A 98 -26.15 1.88 -4.93
CA PHE A 98 -25.11 2.91 -5.07
C PHE A 98 -25.23 3.99 -3.98
N MET A 99 -26.47 4.37 -3.66
CA MET A 99 -26.73 5.33 -2.58
C MET A 99 -26.37 4.76 -1.21
N GLU A 100 -26.66 3.48 -0.96
CA GLU A 100 -26.31 2.83 0.31
C GLU A 100 -24.79 2.66 0.45
N ASN A 101 -24.08 2.28 -0.64
CA ASN A 101 -22.61 2.22 -0.64
C ASN A 101 -22.00 3.57 -0.25
N LEU A 102 -22.45 4.67 -0.87
CA LEU A 102 -21.96 6.01 -0.53
C LEU A 102 -22.25 6.39 0.92
N LYS A 103 -23.46 6.08 1.40
CA LYS A 103 -23.86 6.37 2.78
C LYS A 103 -22.99 5.58 3.76
N GLN A 104 -22.71 4.31 3.50
CA GLN A 104 -21.85 3.50 4.34
C GLN A 104 -20.43 4.06 4.41
N PHE A 105 -19.82 4.41 3.28
CA PHE A 105 -18.47 4.98 3.28
C PHE A 105 -18.41 6.34 3.99
N ARG A 106 -19.39 7.22 3.78
CA ARG A 106 -19.45 8.50 4.51
C ARG A 106 -19.59 8.29 6.02
N GLN A 107 -20.39 7.29 6.43
CA GLN A 107 -20.52 6.94 7.85
C GLN A 107 -19.20 6.38 8.40
N ASP A 108 -18.53 5.49 7.68
CA ASP A 108 -17.23 4.94 8.07
C ASP A 108 -16.17 6.03 8.23
N GLU A 109 -16.11 7.01 7.31
CA GLU A 109 -15.19 8.15 7.42
C GLU A 109 -15.52 9.07 8.60
N PHE A 110 -16.82 9.28 8.87
CA PHE A 110 -17.28 10.06 10.01
C PHE A 110 -16.91 9.38 11.34
N ASP A 111 -17.15 8.07 11.46
CA ASP A 111 -16.84 7.28 12.66
C ASP A 111 -15.32 7.18 12.91
N MET A 112 -14.51 7.37 11.86
CA MET A 112 -13.05 7.45 11.96
C MET A 112 -12.53 8.84 12.38
N GLU A 113 -13.40 9.86 12.45
CA GLU A 113 -13.04 11.23 12.84
C GLU A 113 -11.92 11.82 11.95
N LEU A 114 -11.99 11.57 10.63
CA LEU A 114 -10.94 11.95 9.66
C LEU A 114 -10.74 13.48 9.51
N ASP A 115 -11.69 14.28 9.98
CA ASP A 115 -11.65 15.74 10.06
C ASP A 115 -10.94 16.25 11.33
N THR A 116 -10.36 15.36 12.13
CA THR A 116 -9.59 15.67 13.34
C THR A 116 -8.16 15.11 13.26
N ASP A 117 -7.26 15.58 14.14
CA ASP A 117 -5.90 15.05 14.26
C ASP A 117 -5.84 13.59 14.79
N LYS A 118 -6.89 13.14 15.47
CA LYS A 118 -6.89 11.92 16.29
C LYS A 118 -6.50 10.65 15.51
N PRO A 119 -7.12 10.30 14.37
CA PRO A 119 -6.76 9.08 13.64
C PRO A 119 -5.31 9.09 13.14
N TYR A 120 -4.79 10.27 12.77
CA TYR A 120 -3.41 10.43 12.30
C TYR A 120 -2.38 10.30 13.42
N ARG A 121 -2.66 10.86 14.60
CA ARG A 121 -1.81 10.65 15.79
C ARG A 121 -1.79 9.18 16.22
N HIS A 122 -2.94 8.53 16.27
CA HIS A 122 -3.01 7.10 16.57
C HIS A 122 -2.26 6.25 15.53
N PHE A 123 -2.33 6.61 14.25
CA PHE A 123 -1.54 5.96 13.21
C PHE A 123 -0.04 6.15 13.46
N GLN A 124 0.40 7.38 13.74
CA GLN A 124 1.80 7.67 14.08
C GLN A 124 2.28 6.84 15.28
N ASP A 125 1.49 6.75 16.34
CA ASP A 125 1.83 5.94 17.52
C ASP A 125 1.98 4.45 17.16
N ARG A 126 1.05 3.90 16.37
CA ARG A 126 1.13 2.51 15.91
C ARG A 126 2.37 2.24 15.06
N ILE A 127 2.71 3.12 14.12
CA ILE A 127 3.87 2.90 13.24
C ILE A 127 5.21 3.10 13.96
N ASN A 128 5.24 3.90 15.04
CA ASN A 128 6.41 4.02 15.92
C ASN A 128 6.64 2.73 16.71
N VAL A 129 5.57 2.14 17.27
CA VAL A 129 5.66 0.83 17.96
C VAL A 129 6.08 -0.26 16.97
N HIS A 130 5.41 -0.34 15.83
CA HIS A 130 5.71 -1.31 14.77
C HIS A 130 7.17 -1.27 14.31
N LYS A 131 7.72 -0.05 14.14
CA LYS A 131 9.12 0.16 13.80
C LYS A 131 10.06 -0.54 14.79
N GLU A 132 9.84 -0.34 16.08
CA GLU A 132 10.67 -0.95 17.11
C GLU A 132 10.50 -2.47 17.14
N GLU A 133 9.28 -2.98 17.00
CA GLU A 133 8.99 -4.41 16.95
C GLU A 133 9.68 -5.11 15.78
N LEU A 134 9.57 -4.55 14.57
CA LEU A 134 10.17 -5.13 13.36
C LEU A 134 11.69 -5.08 13.43
N ASN A 135 12.25 -3.94 13.86
CA ASN A 135 13.69 -3.80 14.03
C ASN A 135 14.23 -4.78 15.07
N HIS A 136 13.55 -4.93 16.21
CA HIS A 136 13.93 -5.85 17.27
C HIS A 136 13.90 -7.30 16.81
N LEU A 137 12.82 -7.71 16.12
CA LEU A 137 12.69 -9.05 15.54
C LEU A 137 13.88 -9.39 14.63
N LEU A 138 14.17 -8.53 13.65
CA LEU A 138 15.21 -8.80 12.66
C LEU A 138 16.61 -8.79 13.29
N LYS A 139 16.87 -7.91 14.26
CA LYS A 139 18.14 -7.90 15.01
C LYS A 139 18.32 -9.18 15.84
N ASN A 140 17.27 -9.68 16.49
CA ASN A 140 17.34 -10.93 17.24
C ASN A 140 17.63 -12.12 16.32
N LEU A 141 16.92 -12.21 15.17
CA LEU A 141 17.20 -13.23 14.16
C LEU A 141 18.65 -13.16 13.68
N LYS A 142 19.18 -11.97 13.40
CA LYS A 142 20.58 -11.79 13.01
C LYS A 142 21.56 -12.21 14.11
N LYS A 143 21.27 -11.88 15.37
CA LYS A 143 22.06 -12.28 16.54
C LYS A 143 22.10 -13.80 16.72
N ASP A 144 21.01 -14.48 16.38
CA ASP A 144 20.91 -15.94 16.37
C ASP A 144 21.58 -16.59 15.13
N GLY A 145 22.31 -15.79 14.35
CA GLY A 145 23.05 -16.24 13.17
C GLY A 145 22.17 -16.54 11.96
N LYS A 146 20.91 -16.10 11.94
CA LYS A 146 20.01 -16.30 10.81
C LYS A 146 20.38 -15.41 9.64
N LYS A 147 20.34 -15.98 8.43
CA LYS A 147 20.45 -15.25 7.17
C LYS A 147 19.10 -14.71 6.77
N ILE A 148 19.04 -13.41 6.51
CA ILE A 148 17.79 -12.72 6.21
C ILE A 148 17.96 -12.01 4.89
N HIS A 149 17.13 -12.36 3.92
CA HIS A 149 17.06 -11.68 2.63
C HIS A 149 15.73 -10.91 2.54
N ILE A 150 15.67 -9.85 1.75
CA ILE A 150 14.40 -9.24 1.32
C ILE A 150 13.84 -10.09 0.17
N TYR A 151 12.52 -10.17 0.10
CA TYR A 151 11.79 -10.65 -1.07
C TYR A 151 11.06 -9.46 -1.72
N GLY A 152 11.54 -9.05 -2.90
CA GLY A 152 11.03 -7.93 -3.70
C GLY A 152 11.58 -6.58 -3.25
N ALA A 153 12.42 -5.95 -4.09
CA ALA A 153 13.00 -4.64 -3.81
C ALA A 153 12.07 -3.51 -4.30
N SER A 154 10.88 -3.38 -3.69
CA SER A 154 9.85 -2.42 -4.11
C SER A 154 10.08 -1.00 -3.59
N THR A 155 9.56 0.02 -4.32
CA THR A 155 9.63 1.42 -3.91
C THR A 155 9.00 1.64 -2.53
N LYS A 156 7.79 1.11 -2.31
CA LYS A 156 7.10 1.15 -1.01
C LYS A 156 7.88 0.41 0.08
N GLY A 157 8.42 -0.75 -0.27
CA GLY A 157 9.28 -1.53 0.61
C GLY A 157 10.47 -0.73 1.13
N ASN A 158 11.08 0.10 0.28
CA ASN A 158 12.19 0.94 0.66
C ASN A 158 11.83 1.99 1.72
N THR A 159 10.56 2.44 1.77
CA THR A 159 10.06 3.29 2.86
C THR A 159 10.06 2.53 4.20
N ILE A 160 9.66 1.26 4.21
CA ILE A 160 9.71 0.41 5.42
C ILE A 160 11.14 0.31 5.93
N LEU A 161 12.09 -0.01 5.03
CA LEU A 161 13.48 -0.19 5.39
C LEU A 161 14.08 1.09 6.02
N GLN A 162 13.87 2.24 5.39
CA GLN A 162 14.37 3.52 5.88
C GLN A 162 13.69 3.94 7.19
N TRP A 163 12.36 3.84 7.28
CA TRP A 163 11.61 4.20 8.49
C TRP A 163 12.06 3.37 9.69
N CYS A 164 12.18 2.05 9.48
CA CYS A 164 12.54 1.10 10.52
C CYS A 164 14.05 0.99 10.80
N GLY A 165 14.90 1.71 10.04
CA GLY A 165 16.36 1.63 10.19
C GLY A 165 16.90 0.23 9.91
N ILE A 166 16.39 -0.43 8.87
CA ILE A 166 16.79 -1.76 8.41
C ILE A 166 17.67 -1.59 7.18
N ASP A 167 18.92 -2.05 7.27
CA ASP A 167 19.92 -1.88 6.22
C ASP A 167 20.76 -3.16 6.02
N HIS A 168 21.79 -3.06 5.19
CA HIS A 168 22.70 -4.15 4.84
C HIS A 168 23.41 -4.82 6.04
N ARG A 169 23.40 -4.19 7.23
CA ARG A 169 23.96 -4.80 8.45
C ARG A 169 23.05 -5.88 9.02
N ILE A 170 21.75 -5.79 8.72
CA ILE A 170 20.72 -6.73 9.18
C ILE A 170 20.34 -7.67 8.03
N ILE A 171 20.09 -7.13 6.84
CA ILE A 171 19.66 -7.85 5.64
C ILE A 171 20.85 -8.08 4.71
N ASP A 172 21.06 -9.31 4.28
CA ASP A 172 22.21 -9.66 3.45
C ASP A 172 22.03 -9.23 1.98
N PHE A 173 20.85 -9.50 1.42
CA PHE A 173 20.51 -9.22 0.02
C PHE A 173 19.02 -8.96 -0.17
N ALA A 174 18.65 -8.30 -1.26
CA ALA A 174 17.28 -8.21 -1.73
C ALA A 174 17.07 -9.04 -3.01
N ALA A 175 16.23 -10.06 -2.91
CA ALA A 175 15.85 -10.90 -4.04
C ALA A 175 14.81 -10.16 -4.91
N GLU A 176 15.08 -10.06 -6.21
CA GLU A 176 14.24 -9.34 -7.16
C GLU A 176 13.99 -10.16 -8.42
N ARG A 177 12.81 -9.96 -9.02
CA ARG A 177 12.41 -10.61 -10.28
C ARG A 177 12.73 -9.76 -11.51
N ASN A 178 12.77 -8.44 -11.36
CA ASN A 178 13.11 -7.54 -12.45
C ASN A 178 14.64 -7.51 -12.69
N PRO A 179 15.13 -8.02 -13.85
CA PRO A 179 16.56 -8.03 -14.15
C PRO A 179 17.21 -6.65 -14.21
N ASP A 180 16.44 -5.60 -14.52
CA ASP A 180 16.97 -4.22 -14.58
C ASP A 180 17.50 -3.72 -13.23
N LYS A 181 17.10 -4.37 -12.13
CA LYS A 181 17.53 -4.02 -10.78
C LYS A 181 18.74 -4.82 -10.29
N PHE A 182 19.17 -5.86 -11.00
CA PHE A 182 20.26 -6.73 -10.53
C PHE A 182 21.57 -5.95 -10.49
N GLY A 183 22.32 -6.10 -9.39
CA GLY A 183 23.56 -5.36 -9.15
C GLY A 183 23.37 -3.92 -8.64
N ALA A 184 22.13 -3.42 -8.58
CA ALA A 184 21.82 -2.18 -7.88
C ALA A 184 21.75 -2.39 -6.36
N MET A 185 21.48 -1.32 -5.62
CA MET A 185 21.28 -1.35 -4.16
C MET A 185 20.01 -0.60 -3.78
N THR A 186 19.41 -0.96 -2.64
CA THR A 186 18.30 -0.20 -2.07
C THR A 186 18.75 1.20 -1.65
N LEU A 187 17.93 2.22 -1.92
CA LEU A 187 18.30 3.61 -1.66
C LEU A 187 18.29 3.92 -0.16
N GLY A 188 19.44 4.42 0.34
CA GLY A 188 19.62 4.85 1.73
C GLY A 188 19.85 3.71 2.74
N THR A 189 19.66 2.46 2.33
CA THR A 189 19.84 1.25 3.16
C THR A 189 20.92 0.31 2.61
N ASP A 190 21.37 0.57 1.38
CA ASP A 190 22.54 -0.03 0.72
C ASP A 190 22.53 -1.57 0.68
N ILE A 191 21.34 -2.17 0.61
CA ILE A 191 21.18 -3.63 0.50
C ILE A 191 21.36 -4.01 -0.97
N PRO A 192 22.31 -4.90 -1.32
CA PRO A 192 22.52 -5.31 -2.71
C PRO A 192 21.33 -6.09 -3.25
N ILE A 193 20.95 -5.79 -4.49
CA ILE A 193 19.84 -6.43 -5.19
C ILE A 193 20.38 -7.52 -6.12
N ILE A 194 19.90 -8.75 -5.92
CA ILE A 194 20.28 -9.94 -6.68
C ILE A 194 19.03 -10.63 -7.24
N SER A 195 19.23 -11.57 -8.17
CA SER A 195 18.11 -12.36 -8.68
C SER A 195 17.52 -13.27 -7.60
N GLU A 196 16.23 -13.59 -7.71
CA GLU A 196 15.61 -14.58 -6.82
C GLU A 196 16.33 -15.95 -6.89
N ALA A 197 16.88 -16.33 -8.04
CA ALA A 197 17.61 -17.59 -8.21
C ALA A 197 18.90 -17.62 -7.38
N GLU A 198 19.71 -16.55 -7.41
CA GLU A 198 20.90 -16.41 -6.58
C GLU A 198 20.56 -16.43 -5.10
N SER A 199 19.52 -15.68 -4.70
CA SER A 199 19.03 -15.67 -3.32
C SER A 199 18.65 -17.07 -2.84
N ARG A 200 17.85 -17.82 -3.62
CA ARG A 200 17.44 -19.19 -3.28
C ARG A 200 18.64 -20.13 -3.17
N ALA A 201 19.66 -19.99 -4.02
CA ALA A 201 20.88 -20.79 -3.96
C ALA A 201 21.66 -20.58 -2.65
N MET A 202 21.60 -19.38 -2.06
CA MET A 202 22.22 -19.05 -0.77
C MET A 202 21.46 -19.58 0.45
N LYS A 203 20.21 -20.04 0.26
CA LYS A 203 19.33 -20.64 1.28
C LYS A 203 19.19 -19.75 2.53
N PRO A 204 18.54 -18.57 2.42
CA PRO A 204 18.26 -17.75 3.59
C PRO A 204 17.35 -18.49 4.57
N ASP A 205 17.47 -18.17 5.86
CA ASP A 205 16.55 -18.68 6.89
C ASP A 205 15.20 -17.97 6.82
N TYR A 206 15.22 -16.67 6.50
CA TYR A 206 14.04 -15.83 6.41
C TYR A 206 14.06 -14.91 5.19
N TYR A 207 12.87 -14.73 4.61
CA TYR A 207 12.56 -13.67 3.68
C TYR A 207 11.73 -12.58 4.36
N LEU A 208 12.17 -11.34 4.31
CA LEU A 208 11.35 -10.16 4.61
C LEU A 208 10.60 -9.75 3.34
N VAL A 209 9.30 -10.00 3.27
CA VAL A 209 8.49 -9.79 2.06
C VAL A 209 7.97 -8.37 2.02
N LEU A 210 8.60 -7.50 1.21
CA LEU A 210 8.23 -6.09 1.14
C LEU A 210 6.98 -5.80 0.30
N PRO A 211 6.69 -6.52 -0.81
CA PRO A 211 5.39 -6.45 -1.49
C PRO A 211 4.32 -7.27 -0.72
N TRP A 212 4.12 -6.92 0.55
CA TRP A 212 3.34 -7.70 1.52
C TRP A 212 1.87 -7.90 1.14
N HIS A 213 1.29 -7.01 0.34
CA HIS A 213 -0.08 -7.14 -0.17
C HIS A 213 -0.25 -8.29 -1.18
N PHE A 214 0.85 -8.84 -1.72
CA PHE A 214 0.84 -10.07 -2.53
C PHE A 214 1.07 -11.34 -1.69
N LYS A 215 0.76 -11.29 -0.38
CA LYS A 215 1.00 -12.40 0.56
C LYS A 215 0.56 -13.75 0.01
N GLU A 216 -0.68 -13.87 -0.44
CA GLU A 216 -1.22 -15.13 -0.95
C GLU A 216 -0.45 -15.66 -2.17
N GLU A 217 -0.07 -14.78 -3.11
CA GLU A 217 0.75 -15.14 -4.27
C GLU A 217 2.14 -15.67 -3.83
N PHE A 218 2.79 -15.01 -2.87
CA PHE A 218 4.07 -15.47 -2.34
C PHE A 218 3.96 -16.84 -1.66
N LEU A 219 2.92 -17.03 -0.83
CA LEU A 219 2.70 -18.29 -0.12
C LEU A 219 2.37 -19.43 -1.08
N GLU A 220 1.62 -19.18 -2.15
CA GLU A 220 1.35 -20.15 -3.20
C GLU A 220 2.61 -20.51 -4.00
N ARG A 221 3.38 -19.50 -4.41
CA ARG A 221 4.59 -19.69 -5.22
C ARG A 221 5.72 -20.37 -4.47
N GLU A 222 5.85 -20.11 -3.17
CA GLU A 222 6.99 -20.54 -2.35
C GLU A 222 6.65 -21.68 -1.38
N GLN A 223 5.62 -22.47 -1.67
CA GLN A 223 5.22 -23.62 -0.84
C GLN A 223 6.39 -24.57 -0.53
N GLU A 224 7.26 -24.85 -1.51
CA GLU A 224 8.41 -25.74 -1.32
C GLU A 224 9.48 -25.12 -0.41
N ALA A 225 9.72 -23.80 -0.50
CA ALA A 225 10.62 -23.09 0.41
C ALA A 225 10.08 -23.12 1.85
N ILE A 226 8.78 -22.90 2.03
CA ILE A 226 8.11 -22.96 3.33
C ILE A 226 8.19 -24.40 3.90
N LYS A 227 7.92 -25.42 3.07
CA LYS A 227 8.04 -26.84 3.46
C LYS A 227 9.46 -27.23 3.86
N ALA A 228 10.47 -26.61 3.24
CA ALA A 228 11.88 -26.73 3.59
C ALA A 228 12.27 -25.96 4.87
N GLY A 229 11.33 -25.24 5.47
CA GLY A 229 11.52 -24.53 6.74
C GLY A 229 12.07 -23.12 6.59
N ILE A 230 12.01 -22.51 5.40
CA ILE A 230 12.30 -21.07 5.22
C ILE A 230 11.12 -20.27 5.78
N GLY A 231 11.40 -19.23 6.57
CA GLY A 231 10.39 -18.33 7.12
C GLY A 231 10.10 -17.16 6.19
N PHE A 232 8.85 -16.71 6.14
CA PHE A 232 8.40 -15.54 5.40
C PHE A 232 7.83 -14.53 6.40
N ILE A 233 8.48 -13.37 6.51
CA ILE A 233 8.13 -12.28 7.40
C ILE A 233 7.36 -11.24 6.58
N PHE A 234 6.07 -11.10 6.84
CA PHE A 234 5.24 -10.04 6.28
C PHE A 234 5.25 -8.88 7.28
N PRO A 235 5.80 -7.70 6.92
CA PRO A 235 5.95 -6.61 7.87
C PRO A 235 4.62 -5.93 8.21
N LEU A 236 3.67 -5.89 7.28
CA LEU A 236 2.41 -5.15 7.40
C LEU A 236 1.21 -6.03 7.06
N PRO A 237 0.00 -5.75 7.61
CA PRO A 237 -0.35 -4.64 8.51
C PRO A 237 0.12 -4.79 9.96
N SER A 238 0.47 -6.01 10.33
CA SER A 238 1.15 -6.41 11.55
C SER A 238 2.23 -7.42 11.19
N ILE A 239 3.25 -7.54 12.02
CA ILE A 239 4.34 -8.47 11.75
C ILE A 239 3.83 -9.90 11.86
N GLU A 240 3.93 -10.65 10.76
CA GLU A 240 3.51 -12.04 10.70
C GLU A 240 4.63 -12.91 10.14
N ILE A 241 4.86 -14.07 10.74
CA ILE A 241 5.89 -15.02 10.30
C ILE A 241 5.19 -16.31 9.88
N ILE A 242 5.30 -16.65 8.60
CA ILE A 242 4.87 -17.93 8.05
C ILE A 242 6.07 -18.85 7.90
N ARG A 243 6.04 -19.99 8.60
CA ARG A 243 7.09 -21.01 8.53
C ARG A 243 6.47 -22.36 8.88
N LYS A 244 7.02 -23.44 8.32
CA LYS A 244 6.70 -24.79 8.81
C LYS A 244 7.15 -24.93 10.27
N GLN A 245 6.22 -25.32 11.14
CA GLN A 245 6.46 -25.65 12.55
C GLN A 245 7.36 -26.89 12.67
#